data_AF-A0A9Q1IAR2-F1
#
_entry.id   AF-A0A9Q1IAR2-F1
#
_cell.length_a   1.000
_cell.length_b   1.000
_cell.length_c   1.000
_cell.angle_alpha   90.00
_cell.angle_beta   90.00
_cell.angle_gamma   90.00
#
_symmetry.space_group_name_H-M   'P 1'
#
loop_
_entity.id
_entity.type
_entity.pdbx_description
1 polymer ?
#
loop_
_entity_poly.entity_id
_entity_poly.type
_entity_poly.pdbx_seq_one_letter_code
_entity_poly.pdbx_strand_id
1 'polypeptide(L)'
;MDRCFKDEDQKCQIELMKLLQTEYMEICDKNIVESKKACESIIKRIFRPLEENIASGKYMTVGGYQQYRKDLDNFISKYRSAEGKGIKGEESLKEYLAKKETVGQAIMTADRSLSEAQRKEEEIRARLEAIEQARRAEEEQSKIFEKQMKDQERTYIENMKQLENKMEEDRKNAAKEFEMTLNSKLKEQNELTKQGFHTQAELMQAEIDSLKEEKAKIQSPLHFLLMLWIPWDKQPPYFCQGWER
;
A
#
# COMPACT_ATOMS: atom_id res chain seq x y z
N MET A 1 -16.94 7.21 9.67
CA MET A 1 -17.67 8.40 9.21
C MET A 1 -18.70 8.89 10.23
N ASP A 2 -19.27 8.01 11.05
CA ASP A 2 -20.41 8.26 11.94
C ASP A 2 -20.15 9.27 13.07
N ARG A 3 -18.88 9.54 13.38
CA ARG A 3 -18.48 10.50 14.43
C ARG A 3 -18.04 11.86 13.89
N CYS A 4 -18.07 12.05 12.56
CA CYS A 4 -17.73 13.32 11.93
C CYS A 4 -19.04 14.05 11.56
N PHE A 5 -19.22 15.29 12.03
CA PHE A 5 -20.40 16.11 11.76
C PHE A 5 -19.94 17.47 11.21
N LYS A 6 -20.58 17.94 10.13
CA LYS A 6 -20.24 19.20 9.44
C LYS A 6 -18.78 19.33 8.98
N ASP A 7 -18.28 18.33 8.26
CA ASP A 7 -16.98 18.45 7.58
C ASP A 7 -17.14 19.17 6.23
N GLU A 8 -17.53 20.46 6.28
CA GLU A 8 -17.93 21.26 5.11
C GLU A 8 -16.83 21.36 4.03
N ASP A 9 -15.55 21.24 4.42
CA ASP A 9 -14.39 21.27 3.52
C ASP A 9 -13.67 19.91 3.38
N GLN A 10 -14.25 18.83 3.93
CA GLN A 10 -13.65 17.49 3.98
C GLN A 10 -12.25 17.44 4.65
N LYS A 11 -11.93 18.44 5.48
CA LYS A 11 -10.60 18.59 6.10
C LYS A 11 -10.29 17.41 7.02
N CYS A 12 -11.25 17.03 7.84
CA CYS A 12 -11.09 15.90 8.77
C CYS A 12 -10.92 14.59 7.99
N GLN A 13 -11.66 14.41 6.90
CA GLN A 13 -11.51 13.24 6.06
C GLN A 13 -10.15 13.19 5.36
N ILE A 14 -9.69 14.29 4.76
CA ILE A 14 -8.39 14.37 4.09
C ILE A 14 -7.26 14.08 5.07
N GLU A 15 -7.34 14.61 6.30
CA GLU A 15 -6.36 14.36 7.35
C GLU A 15 -6.33 12.88 7.77
N LEU A 16 -7.51 12.27 7.96
CA LEU A 16 -7.61 10.83 8.23
C LEU A 16 -6.99 9.99 7.10
N MET A 17 -7.26 10.32 5.84
CA MET A 17 -6.70 9.61 4.70
C MET A 17 -5.17 9.68 4.67
N LYS A 18 -4.61 10.86 4.94
CA LYS A 18 -3.15 11.05 5.05
C LYS A 18 -2.56 10.20 6.17
N LEU A 19 -3.18 10.22 7.36
CA LEU A 19 -2.71 9.43 8.50
C LEU A 19 -2.74 7.92 8.19
N LEU A 20 -3.84 7.43 7.62
CA LEU A 20 -3.96 6.03 7.23
C LEU A 20 -2.91 5.62 6.18
N GLN A 21 -2.63 6.50 5.21
CA GLN A 21 -1.58 6.26 4.22
C GLN A 21 -0.20 6.18 4.88
N THR A 22 0.11 7.09 5.82
CA THR A 22 1.37 7.05 6.58
C THR A 22 1.50 5.76 7.38
N GLU A 23 0.49 5.40 8.16
CA GLU A 23 0.48 4.15 8.96
C GLU A 23 0.63 2.91 8.07
N TYR A 24 -0.04 2.87 6.91
CA TYR A 24 0.09 1.78 5.96
C TYR A 24 1.52 1.65 5.42
N MET A 25 2.15 2.76 5.05
CA MET A 25 3.54 2.78 4.57
C MET A 25 4.50 2.31 5.67
N GLU A 26 4.32 2.75 6.91
CA GLU A 26 5.14 2.27 8.02
C GLU A 26 5.01 0.76 8.25
N ILE A 27 3.80 0.20 8.11
CA ILE A 27 3.58 -1.24 8.24
C ILE A 27 4.28 -1.98 7.08
N CYS A 28 4.22 -1.43 5.87
CA CYS A 28 4.92 -1.98 4.71
C CYS A 28 6.45 -2.01 4.93
N ASP A 29 7.03 -0.91 5.42
CA ASP A 29 8.45 -0.82 5.73
C ASP A 29 8.85 -1.81 6.83
N LYS A 30 8.06 -1.91 7.90
CA LYS A 30 8.24 -2.91 8.97
C LYS A 30 8.20 -4.33 8.38
N ASN A 31 7.27 -4.62 7.47
CA ASN A 31 7.18 -5.93 6.83
C ASN A 31 8.40 -6.25 5.95
N ILE A 32 8.94 -5.28 5.22
CA ILE A 32 10.18 -5.44 4.45
C ILE A 32 11.33 -5.81 5.40
N VAL A 33 11.49 -5.08 6.50
CA VAL A 33 12.56 -5.31 7.48
C VAL A 33 12.43 -6.68 8.14
N GLU A 34 11.25 -7.06 8.61
CA GLU A 34 11.03 -8.35 9.26
C GLU A 34 11.17 -9.51 8.27
N SER A 35 10.72 -9.35 7.03
CA SER A 35 10.95 -10.34 5.98
C SER A 35 12.43 -10.54 5.69
N LYS A 36 13.22 -9.46 5.62
CA LYS A 36 14.68 -9.56 5.43
C LYS A 36 15.33 -10.32 6.60
N LYS A 37 15.00 -9.97 7.85
CA LYS A 37 15.50 -10.68 9.05
C LYS A 37 15.14 -12.17 9.03
N ALA A 38 13.90 -12.50 8.66
CA ALA A 38 13.46 -13.88 8.55
C ALA A 38 14.27 -14.64 7.49
N CYS A 39 14.47 -14.04 6.30
CA CYS A 39 15.30 -14.62 5.24
C CYS A 39 16.74 -14.85 5.69
N GLU A 40 17.37 -13.88 6.36
CA GLU A 40 18.73 -14.00 6.89
C GLU A 40 18.85 -15.16 7.88
N SER A 41 17.88 -15.32 8.78
CA SER A 41 17.81 -16.44 9.72
C SER A 41 17.67 -17.79 9.00
N ILE A 42 16.79 -17.87 7.99
CA ILE A 42 16.58 -19.07 7.18
C ILE A 42 17.86 -19.41 6.40
N ILE A 43 18.51 -18.43 5.76
CA ILE A 43 19.77 -18.60 5.04
C ILE A 43 20.84 -19.13 6.00
N LYS A 44 21.03 -18.50 7.15
CA LYS A 44 22.01 -18.92 8.16
C LYS A 44 21.78 -20.36 8.63
N ARG A 45 20.52 -20.80 8.73
CA ARG A 45 20.18 -22.17 9.12
C ARG A 45 20.42 -23.16 7.97
N ILE A 46 19.91 -22.88 6.78
CA ILE A 46 19.94 -23.81 5.63
C ILE A 46 21.35 -23.96 5.08
N PHE A 47 22.09 -22.85 4.96
CA PHE A 47 23.43 -22.84 4.37
C PHE A 47 24.54 -23.09 5.39
N ARG A 48 24.23 -23.27 6.69
CA ARG A 48 25.24 -23.60 7.72
C ARG A 48 26.19 -24.73 7.30
N PRO A 49 25.70 -25.88 6.79
CA PRO A 49 26.61 -26.97 6.42
C PRO A 49 27.51 -26.62 5.23
N LEU A 50 27.05 -25.75 4.31
CA LEU A 50 27.89 -25.24 3.23
C LEU A 50 29.03 -24.37 3.79
N GLU A 51 28.71 -23.46 4.72
CA GLU A 51 29.70 -22.58 5.35
C GLU A 51 30.74 -23.38 6.17
N GLU A 52 30.31 -24.41 6.89
CA GLU A 52 31.21 -25.31 7.62
C GLU A 52 32.12 -26.09 6.68
N ASN A 53 31.60 -26.57 5.54
CA ASN A 53 32.40 -27.25 4.52
C ASN A 53 33.41 -26.29 3.85
N ILE A 54 33.03 -25.03 3.62
CA ILE A 54 33.94 -23.99 3.11
C ILE A 54 35.05 -23.73 4.15
N ALA A 55 34.69 -23.49 5.41
CA ALA A 55 35.63 -23.14 6.48
C ALA A 55 36.62 -24.26 6.80
N SER A 56 36.18 -25.52 6.72
CA SER A 56 37.04 -26.69 6.90
C SER A 56 37.93 -27.00 5.68
N GLY A 57 37.78 -26.26 4.58
CA GLY A 57 38.53 -26.50 3.35
C GLY A 57 38.11 -27.77 2.62
N LYS A 58 36.92 -28.31 2.88
CA LYS A 58 36.43 -29.57 2.28
C LYS A 58 36.43 -29.55 0.75
N TYR A 59 36.21 -28.37 0.16
CA TYR A 59 36.19 -28.19 -1.29
C TYR A 59 37.58 -27.92 -1.89
N MET A 60 38.64 -27.83 -1.08
CA MET A 60 40.02 -27.60 -1.54
C MET A 60 40.72 -28.91 -1.92
N THR A 61 40.02 -29.76 -2.67
CA THR A 61 40.48 -31.06 -3.15
C THR A 61 40.28 -31.18 -4.65
N VAL A 62 40.90 -32.18 -5.27
CA VAL A 62 40.66 -32.53 -6.68
C VAL A 62 39.17 -32.84 -6.88
N GLY A 63 38.50 -32.12 -7.79
CA GLY A 63 37.06 -32.23 -8.05
C GLY A 63 36.17 -31.48 -7.04
N GLY A 64 36.76 -30.72 -6.11
CA GLY A 64 36.05 -30.01 -5.05
C GLY A 64 35.12 -28.90 -5.56
N TYR A 65 35.40 -28.29 -6.71
CA TYR A 65 34.52 -27.26 -7.28
C TYR A 65 33.17 -27.83 -7.71
N GLN A 66 33.16 -29.01 -8.36
CA GLN A 66 31.92 -29.66 -8.76
C GLN A 66 31.07 -30.05 -7.53
N GLN A 67 31.71 -30.51 -6.46
CA GLN A 67 31.02 -30.82 -5.21
C GLN A 67 30.45 -29.56 -4.54
N TYR A 68 31.21 -28.45 -4.53
CA TYR A 68 30.74 -27.15 -4.05
C TYR A 68 29.48 -26.68 -4.79
N ARG A 69 29.51 -26.73 -6.13
CA ARG A 69 28.38 -26.31 -6.97
C ARG A 69 27.14 -27.15 -6.73
N LYS A 70 27.30 -28.47 -6.66
CA LYS A 70 26.21 -29.39 -6.34
C LYS A 70 25.60 -29.10 -4.96
N ASP A 71 26.43 -28.86 -3.95
CA ASP A 71 25.95 -28.52 -2.61
C ASP A 71 25.22 -27.16 -2.61
N LEU A 72 25.78 -26.15 -3.29
CA LEU A 72 25.18 -24.83 -3.42
C LEU A 72 23.80 -24.90 -4.08
N ASP A 73 23.67 -25.60 -5.21
CA ASP A 73 22.39 -25.80 -5.92
C ASP A 73 21.35 -26.50 -5.04
N ASN A 74 21.77 -27.51 -4.27
CA ASN A 74 20.92 -28.21 -3.33
C ASN A 74 20.40 -27.28 -2.21
N PHE A 75 21.26 -26.42 -1.66
CA PHE A 75 20.86 -25.49 -0.61
C PHE A 75 19.99 -24.34 -1.13
N ILE A 76 20.23 -23.86 -2.36
CA ILE A 76 19.34 -22.90 -3.05
C ILE A 76 17.94 -23.50 -3.19
N SER A 77 17.84 -24.74 -3.66
CA SER A 77 16.55 -25.45 -3.79
C SER A 77 15.84 -25.55 -2.43
N LYS A 78 16.54 -25.99 -1.37
CA LYS A 78 16.00 -26.05 -0.01
C LYS A 78 15.51 -24.69 0.50
N TYR A 79 16.25 -23.62 0.24
CA TYR A 79 15.86 -22.26 0.62
C TYR A 79 14.59 -21.81 -0.11
N ARG A 80 14.50 -22.06 -1.42
CA ARG A 80 13.31 -21.70 -2.22
C ARG A 80 12.07 -22.46 -1.74
N SER A 81 12.22 -23.72 -1.33
CA SER A 81 11.13 -24.52 -0.73
C SER A 81 10.79 -24.18 0.72
N ALA A 82 11.61 -23.41 1.44
CA ALA A 82 11.36 -23.09 2.85
C ALA A 82 10.20 -22.09 3.02
N GLU A 83 9.38 -22.25 4.05
CA GLU A 83 8.33 -21.28 4.39
C GLU A 83 8.87 -20.13 5.25
N GLY A 84 8.06 -19.09 5.44
CA GLY A 84 8.36 -17.99 6.38
C GLY A 84 9.36 -16.93 5.89
N LYS A 85 9.70 -16.91 4.59
CA LYS A 85 10.61 -15.90 4.01
C LYS A 85 9.98 -14.50 3.95
N GLY A 86 8.66 -14.42 3.74
CA GLY A 86 7.97 -13.16 3.46
C GLY A 86 8.27 -12.67 2.04
N ILE A 87 8.28 -11.34 1.86
CA ILE A 87 8.36 -10.66 0.56
C ILE A 87 9.79 -10.41 0.04
N LYS A 88 10.84 -10.65 0.83
CA LYS A 88 12.25 -10.38 0.46
C LYS A 88 13.04 -11.66 0.18
N GLY A 89 12.38 -12.72 -0.27
CA GLY A 89 12.95 -14.06 -0.39
C GLY A 89 14.07 -14.13 -1.42
N GLU A 90 13.80 -13.72 -2.66
CA GLU A 90 14.74 -13.79 -3.77
C GLU A 90 15.81 -12.69 -3.69
N GLU A 91 15.47 -11.50 -3.16
CA GLU A 91 16.47 -10.46 -2.91
C GLU A 91 17.51 -10.88 -1.86
N SER A 92 17.08 -11.44 -0.74
CA SER A 92 18.00 -11.90 0.32
C SER A 92 18.90 -13.04 -0.19
N LEU A 93 18.36 -13.93 -1.03
CA LEU A 93 19.15 -14.97 -1.68
C LEU A 93 20.17 -14.39 -2.65
N LYS A 94 19.79 -13.38 -3.46
CA LYS A 94 20.70 -12.67 -4.37
C LYS A 94 21.89 -12.07 -3.61
N GLU A 95 21.62 -11.36 -2.52
CA GLU A 95 22.66 -10.75 -1.67
C GLU A 95 23.61 -11.81 -1.07
N TYR A 96 23.07 -12.96 -0.64
CA TYR A 96 23.88 -14.06 -0.13
C TYR A 96 24.77 -14.68 -1.22
N LEU A 97 24.21 -15.00 -2.39
CA LEU A 97 24.94 -15.63 -3.49
C LEU A 97 26.05 -14.72 -4.05
N ALA A 98 25.83 -13.40 -4.10
CA ALA A 98 26.86 -12.44 -4.47
C ALA A 98 28.09 -12.53 -3.53
N LYS A 99 27.87 -12.73 -2.22
CA LYS A 99 28.97 -12.93 -1.25
C LYS A 99 29.70 -14.26 -1.43
N LYS A 100 29.11 -15.22 -2.15
CA LYS A 100 29.69 -16.55 -2.42
C LYS A 100 30.42 -16.63 -3.76
N GLU A 101 30.34 -15.61 -4.60
CA GLU A 101 31.02 -15.56 -5.90
C GLU A 101 32.54 -15.69 -5.75
N THR A 102 33.14 -14.88 -4.86
CA THR A 102 34.59 -14.90 -4.62
C THR A 102 35.07 -16.22 -4.03
N VAL A 103 34.27 -16.84 -3.16
CA VAL A 103 34.55 -18.17 -2.59
C VAL A 103 34.52 -19.24 -3.69
N GLY A 104 33.49 -19.21 -4.54
CA GLY A 104 33.38 -20.11 -5.68
C GLY A 104 34.58 -19.98 -6.63
N GLN A 105 34.99 -18.75 -6.95
CA GLN A 105 36.14 -18.48 -7.82
C GLN A 105 37.45 -19.00 -7.21
N ALA A 106 37.64 -18.85 -5.90
CA ALA A 106 38.82 -19.35 -5.20
C ALA A 106 38.89 -20.89 -5.24
N ILE A 107 37.77 -21.57 -4.98
CA ILE A 107 37.65 -23.03 -5.06
C ILE A 107 37.92 -23.50 -6.51
N MET A 108 37.31 -22.86 -7.50
CA MET A 108 37.52 -23.18 -8.92
C MET A 108 38.99 -23.04 -9.34
N THR A 109 39.65 -21.99 -8.85
CA THR A 109 41.06 -21.74 -9.13
C THR A 109 41.96 -22.81 -8.52
N ALA A 110 41.68 -23.21 -7.27
CA ALA A 110 42.43 -24.24 -6.54
C ALA A 110 42.25 -25.66 -7.11
N ASP A 111 41.11 -25.94 -7.74
CA ASP A 111 40.80 -27.26 -8.29
C ASP A 111 41.57 -27.53 -9.59
N ARG A 112 42.65 -28.31 -9.47
CA ARG A 112 43.52 -28.70 -10.59
C ARG A 112 42.91 -29.75 -11.52
N SER A 113 41.73 -30.30 -11.19
CA SER A 113 41.05 -31.27 -12.06
C SER A 113 40.34 -30.62 -13.25
N LEU A 114 40.04 -29.32 -13.17
CA LEU A 114 39.32 -28.59 -14.20
C LEU A 114 40.25 -28.12 -15.30
N SER A 115 39.94 -28.52 -16.53
CA SER A 115 40.55 -27.93 -17.73
C SER A 115 40.16 -26.46 -17.92
N GLU A 116 40.94 -25.70 -18.68
CA GLU A 116 40.62 -24.31 -18.99
C GLU A 116 39.27 -24.16 -19.70
N ALA A 117 38.91 -25.12 -20.57
CA ALA A 117 37.62 -25.15 -21.25
C ALA A 117 36.45 -25.30 -20.25
N GLN A 118 36.56 -26.23 -19.30
CA GLN A 118 35.55 -26.44 -18.25
C GLN A 118 35.42 -25.23 -17.33
N ARG A 119 36.53 -24.56 -17.00
CA ARG A 119 36.49 -23.31 -16.20
C ARG A 119 35.70 -22.22 -16.93
N LYS A 120 35.95 -22.02 -18.22
CA LYS A 120 35.20 -21.03 -19.03
C LYS A 120 33.71 -21.36 -19.12
N GLU A 121 33.35 -22.63 -19.27
CA GLU A 121 31.95 -23.06 -19.28
C GLU A 121 31.25 -22.77 -17.94
N GLU A 122 31.92 -23.06 -16.82
CA GLU A 122 31.40 -22.79 -15.48
C GLU A 122 31.29 -21.29 -15.18
N GLU A 123 32.22 -20.46 -15.68
CA GLU A 123 32.10 -19.00 -15.60
C GLU A 123 30.87 -18.48 -16.38
N ILE A 124 30.62 -19.01 -17.58
CA ILE A 124 29.43 -18.66 -18.37
C ILE A 124 28.16 -19.10 -17.63
N ARG A 125 28.15 -20.32 -17.09
CA ARG A 125 27.03 -20.85 -16.30
C ARG A 125 26.75 -19.98 -15.07
N ALA A 126 27.78 -19.62 -14.31
CA ALA A 126 27.64 -18.76 -13.13
C ALA A 126 27.06 -17.38 -13.49
N ARG A 127 27.48 -16.79 -14.62
CA ARG A 127 26.90 -15.52 -15.12
C ARG A 127 25.42 -15.65 -15.47
N LEU A 128 25.03 -16.74 -16.15
CA LEU A 128 23.62 -16.99 -16.49
C LEU A 128 22.75 -17.17 -15.24
N GLU A 129 23.25 -17.91 -14.24
CA GLU A 129 22.56 -18.09 -12.96
C GLU A 129 22.44 -16.77 -12.18
N ALA A 130 23.46 -15.91 -12.20
CA ALA A 130 23.42 -14.59 -11.58
C ALA A 130 22.38 -13.68 -12.25
N ILE A 131 22.29 -13.70 -13.58
CA ILE A 131 21.25 -12.96 -14.33
C ILE A 131 19.86 -13.48 -13.97
N GLU A 132 19.67 -14.79 -13.95
CA GLU A 132 18.37 -15.39 -13.58
C GLU A 132 17.98 -15.08 -12.13
N GLN A 133 18.95 -15.07 -11.20
CA GLN A 133 18.69 -14.66 -9.81
C GLN A 133 18.35 -13.17 -9.70
N ALA A 134 19.01 -12.31 -10.47
CA ALA A 134 18.69 -10.89 -10.52
C ALA A 134 17.28 -10.65 -11.06
N ARG A 135 16.90 -11.35 -12.14
CA ARG A 135 15.57 -11.31 -12.74
C ARG A 135 14.49 -11.72 -11.73
N ARG A 136 14.72 -12.79 -10.96
CA ARG A 136 13.78 -13.23 -9.91
C ARG A 136 13.60 -12.20 -8.80
N ALA A 137 14.70 -11.58 -8.36
CA ALA A 137 14.62 -10.52 -7.35
C ALA A 137 13.88 -9.28 -7.89
N GLU A 138 14.06 -8.93 -9.17
CA GLU A 138 13.35 -7.83 -9.81
C GLU A 138 11.84 -8.12 -9.98
N GLU A 139 11.47 -9.34 -10.37
CA GLU A 139 10.06 -9.77 -10.41
C GLU A 139 9.42 -9.73 -9.02
N GLU A 140 10.16 -10.13 -7.97
CA GLU A 140 9.71 -10.02 -6.58
C GLU A 140 9.43 -8.56 -6.20
N GLN A 141 10.36 -7.63 -6.49
CA GLN A 141 10.14 -6.20 -6.25
C GLN A 141 8.96 -5.65 -7.04
N SER A 142 8.83 -6.01 -8.32
CA SER A 142 7.74 -5.55 -9.17
C SER A 142 6.38 -5.98 -8.62
N LYS A 143 6.26 -7.21 -8.12
CA LYS A 143 5.03 -7.71 -7.49
C LYS A 143 4.70 -6.99 -6.19
N ILE A 144 5.70 -6.66 -5.37
CA ILE A 144 5.50 -5.88 -4.14
C ILE A 144 4.94 -4.50 -4.49
N PHE A 145 5.58 -3.82 -5.44
CA PHE A 145 5.16 -2.49 -5.89
C PHE A 145 3.75 -2.50 -6.50
N GLU A 146 3.47 -3.46 -7.40
CA GLU A 146 2.14 -3.61 -8.01
C GLU A 146 1.05 -3.83 -6.95
N LYS A 147 1.32 -4.65 -5.94
CA LYS A 147 0.38 -4.87 -4.84
C LYS A 147 0.15 -3.61 -4.03
N GLN A 148 1.21 -2.88 -3.68
CA GLN A 148 1.11 -1.61 -2.96
C GLN A 148 0.24 -0.60 -3.73
N MET A 149 0.44 -0.47 -5.03
CA MET A 149 -0.37 0.41 -5.89
C MET A 149 -1.85 0.00 -5.89
N LYS A 150 -2.14 -1.29 -6.03
CA LYS A 150 -3.52 -1.81 -5.99
C LYS A 150 -4.20 -1.59 -4.64
N ASP A 151 -3.47 -1.76 -3.55
CA ASP A 151 -4.00 -1.55 -2.19
C ASP A 151 -4.32 -0.06 -1.94
N GLN A 152 -3.47 0.85 -2.45
CA GLN A 152 -3.73 2.29 -2.40
C GLN A 152 -4.93 2.70 -3.26
N GLU A 153 -5.04 2.18 -4.49
CA GLU A 153 -6.17 2.45 -5.38
C GLU A 153 -7.50 2.00 -4.76
N ARG A 154 -7.53 0.78 -4.21
CA ARG A 154 -8.72 0.25 -3.52
C ARG A 154 -9.13 1.12 -2.34
N THR A 155 -8.17 1.54 -1.54
CA THR A 155 -8.40 2.41 -0.38
C THR A 155 -8.97 3.76 -0.82
N TYR A 156 -8.44 4.34 -1.89
CA TYR A 156 -8.94 5.59 -2.46
C TYR A 156 -10.39 5.47 -2.95
N ILE A 157 -10.70 4.43 -3.74
CA ILE A 157 -12.05 4.18 -4.26
C ILE A 157 -13.06 4.00 -3.11
N GLU A 158 -12.70 3.21 -2.10
CA GLU A 158 -13.57 2.97 -0.95
C GLU A 158 -13.80 4.26 -0.13
N ASN A 159 -12.76 5.06 0.09
CA ASN A 159 -12.90 6.35 0.77
C ASN A 159 -13.81 7.30 0.00
N MET A 160 -13.74 7.30 -1.34
CA MET A 160 -14.61 8.13 -2.17
C MET A 160 -16.06 7.70 -2.09
N LYS A 161 -16.31 6.39 -2.13
CA LYS A 161 -17.64 5.82 -1.96
C LYS A 161 -18.24 6.14 -0.58
N GLN A 162 -17.42 6.06 0.47
CA GLN A 162 -17.86 6.40 1.83
C GLN A 162 -18.20 7.88 1.98
N LEU A 163 -17.43 8.77 1.33
CA LEU A 163 -17.74 10.20 1.29
C LEU A 163 -19.05 10.48 0.57
N GLU A 164 -19.24 9.91 -0.61
CA GLU A 164 -20.45 10.07 -1.41
C GLU A 164 -21.70 9.65 -0.61
N ASN A 165 -21.65 8.47 0.01
CA ASN A 165 -22.74 7.98 0.86
C ASN A 165 -23.02 8.91 2.04
N LYS A 166 -21.97 9.42 2.71
CA LYS A 166 -22.13 10.32 3.86
C LYS A 166 -22.77 11.65 3.45
N MET A 167 -22.34 12.25 2.34
CA MET A 167 -22.93 13.51 1.88
C MET A 167 -24.40 13.36 1.48
N GLU A 168 -24.76 12.22 0.88
CA GLU A 168 -26.16 11.94 0.56
C GLU A 168 -27.01 11.71 1.82
N GLU A 169 -26.44 11.08 2.86
CA GLU A 169 -27.09 10.94 4.16
C GLU A 169 -27.27 12.30 4.86
N ASP A 170 -26.22 13.11 4.93
CA ASP A 170 -26.24 14.45 5.52
C ASP A 170 -27.26 15.36 4.80
N ARG A 171 -27.36 15.23 3.47
CA ARG A 171 -28.38 15.91 2.67
C ARG A 171 -29.81 15.50 3.06
N LYS A 172 -30.07 14.20 3.18
CA LYS A 172 -31.40 13.69 3.58
C LYS A 172 -31.77 14.15 4.98
N ASN A 173 -30.81 14.12 5.90
CA ASN A 173 -30.99 14.59 7.27
C ASN A 173 -31.28 16.09 7.32
N ALA A 174 -30.49 16.91 6.61
CA ALA A 174 -30.74 18.36 6.51
C ALA A 174 -32.13 18.65 5.93
N ALA A 175 -32.52 17.98 4.83
CA ALA A 175 -33.83 18.16 4.23
C ALA A 175 -34.98 17.83 5.20
N LYS A 176 -34.82 16.78 6.02
CA LYS A 176 -35.78 16.38 7.05
C LYS A 176 -35.86 17.40 8.19
N GLU A 177 -34.72 17.92 8.65
CA GLU A 177 -34.66 18.98 9.68
C GLU A 177 -35.34 20.28 9.21
N PHE A 178 -35.08 20.68 7.96
CA PHE A 178 -35.78 21.83 7.35
C PHE A 178 -37.28 21.61 7.28
N GLU A 179 -37.74 20.41 6.91
CA GLU A 179 -39.17 20.10 6.84
C GLU A 179 -39.84 20.12 8.23
N MET A 180 -39.20 19.55 9.24
CA MET A 180 -39.68 19.61 10.63
C MET A 180 -39.78 21.06 11.13
N THR A 181 -38.76 21.88 10.88
CA THR A 181 -38.72 23.29 11.28
C THR A 181 -39.80 24.10 10.57
N LEU A 182 -39.95 23.90 9.26
CA LEU A 182 -40.96 24.56 8.44
C LEU A 182 -42.38 24.21 8.91
N ASN A 183 -42.65 22.94 9.19
CA ASN A 183 -43.96 22.49 9.69
C ASN A 183 -44.28 23.09 11.06
N SER A 184 -43.29 23.20 11.95
CA SER A 184 -43.46 23.84 13.26
C SER A 184 -43.83 25.33 13.11
N LYS A 185 -43.08 26.08 12.27
CA LYS A 185 -43.36 27.50 12.03
C LYS A 185 -44.71 27.74 11.35
N LEU A 186 -45.09 26.90 10.37
CA LEU A 186 -46.42 26.97 9.74
C LEU A 186 -47.55 26.73 10.75
N LYS A 187 -47.35 25.83 11.72
CA LYS A 187 -48.34 25.59 12.76
C LYS A 187 -48.49 26.80 13.70
N GLU A 188 -47.37 27.35 14.15
CA GLU A 188 -47.33 28.54 15.02
C GLU A 188 -47.96 29.77 14.33
N GLN A 189 -47.63 30.00 13.06
CA GLN A 189 -48.24 31.06 12.26
C GLN A 189 -49.77 30.91 12.15
N ASN A 190 -50.26 29.70 11.92
CA ASN A 190 -51.68 29.41 11.87
C ASN A 190 -52.37 29.69 13.22
N GLU A 191 -51.70 29.40 14.34
CA GLU A 191 -52.20 29.69 15.68
C GLU A 191 -52.27 31.21 15.95
N LEU A 192 -51.22 31.96 15.61
CA LEU A 192 -51.19 33.42 15.72
C LEU A 192 -52.31 34.07 14.90
N THR A 193 -52.55 33.57 13.70
CA THR A 193 -53.62 34.04 12.81
C THR A 193 -55.00 33.80 13.43
N LYS A 194 -55.23 32.61 14.01
CA LYS A 194 -56.50 32.27 14.70
C LYS A 194 -56.74 33.10 15.96
N GLN A 195 -55.67 33.50 16.66
CA GLN A 195 -55.73 34.33 17.85
C GLN A 195 -55.86 35.83 17.54
N GLY A 196 -55.82 36.23 16.25
CA GLY A 196 -55.98 37.62 15.81
C GLY A 196 -54.68 38.45 15.79
N PHE A 197 -53.53 37.82 16.00
CA PHE A 197 -52.21 38.48 15.96
C PHE A 197 -51.66 38.60 14.53
N HIS A 198 -52.41 39.26 13.64
CA HIS A 198 -52.10 39.31 12.19
C HIS A 198 -50.70 39.87 11.87
N THR A 199 -50.27 40.93 12.55
CA THR A 199 -48.93 41.53 12.33
C THR A 199 -47.79 40.55 12.66
N GLN A 200 -47.94 39.73 13.71
CA GLN A 200 -46.93 38.72 14.07
C GLN A 200 -46.94 37.55 13.08
N ALA A 201 -48.12 37.14 12.60
CA ALA A 201 -48.25 36.10 11.58
C ALA A 201 -47.64 36.51 10.23
N GLU A 202 -47.72 37.79 9.84
CA GLU A 202 -47.07 38.34 8.65
C GLU A 202 -45.54 38.36 8.77
N LEU A 203 -44.99 38.76 9.92
CA LEU A 203 -43.55 38.69 10.16
C LEU A 203 -43.04 37.24 10.07
N MET A 204 -43.80 36.30 10.63
CA MET A 204 -43.46 34.88 10.57
C MET A 204 -43.56 34.29 9.15
N GLN A 205 -44.44 34.84 8.30
CA GLN A 205 -44.52 34.45 6.88
C GLN A 205 -43.21 34.76 6.14
N ALA A 206 -42.61 35.92 6.40
CA ALA A 206 -41.33 36.29 5.78
C ALA A 206 -40.20 35.32 6.18
N GLU A 207 -40.16 34.88 7.44
CA GLU A 207 -39.20 33.86 7.90
C GLU A 207 -39.44 32.50 7.22
N ILE A 208 -40.70 32.10 7.08
CA ILE A 208 -41.09 30.86 6.39
C ILE A 208 -40.63 30.88 4.93
N ASP A 209 -40.80 31.99 4.23
CA ASP A 209 -40.42 32.10 2.82
C ASP A 209 -38.90 32.13 2.63
N SER A 210 -38.17 32.79 3.55
CA SER A 210 -36.70 32.72 3.59
C SER A 210 -36.20 31.28 3.79
N LEU A 211 -36.80 30.52 4.72
CA LEU A 211 -36.44 29.12 4.97
C LEU A 211 -36.75 28.20 3.78
N LYS A 212 -37.85 28.44 3.05
CA LYS A 212 -38.15 27.70 1.82
C LYS A 212 -37.11 27.93 0.73
N GLU A 213 -36.62 29.17 0.60
CA GLU A 213 -35.58 29.51 -0.37
C GLU A 213 -34.23 28.85 -0.02
N GLU A 214 -33.87 28.82 1.26
CA GLU A 214 -32.66 28.13 1.75
C GLU A 214 -32.71 26.62 1.50
N LYS A 215 -33.86 25.98 1.80
CA LYS A 215 -34.10 24.56 1.49
C LYS A 215 -33.92 24.26 0.00
N ALA A 216 -34.42 25.12 -0.87
CA ALA A 216 -34.30 24.94 -2.32
C ALA A 216 -32.84 24.99 -2.80
N LYS A 217 -32.00 25.83 -2.18
CA LYS A 217 -30.56 25.92 -2.48
C LYS A 217 -29.82 24.64 -2.07
N ILE A 218 -30.12 24.09 -0.90
CA ILE A 218 -29.47 22.86 -0.38
C ILE A 218 -29.92 21.62 -1.15
N GLN A 219 -31.16 21.58 -1.64
CA GLN A 219 -31.65 20.47 -2.48
C GLN A 219 -31.18 20.53 -3.94
N SER A 220 -30.54 21.64 -4.35
CA SER A 220 -30.03 21.83 -5.71
C SER A 220 -28.90 20.84 -6.05
N PRO A 221 -29.01 20.08 -7.17
CA PRO A 221 -27.94 19.20 -7.64
C PRO A 221 -26.61 19.91 -7.94
N LEU A 222 -26.68 21.21 -8.30
CA LEU A 222 -25.50 22.03 -8.61
C LEU A 222 -24.64 22.32 -7.38
N HIS A 223 -25.26 22.45 -6.20
CA HIS A 223 -24.53 22.68 -4.95
C HIS A 223 -23.72 21.44 -4.55
N PHE A 224 -24.26 20.25 -4.84
CA PHE A 224 -23.62 18.96 -4.57
C PHE A 224 -22.41 18.69 -5.49
N LEU A 225 -22.53 18.99 -6.78
CA LEU A 225 -21.41 18.88 -7.74
C LEU A 225 -20.24 19.81 -7.38
N LEU A 226 -20.53 21.01 -6.85
CA LEU A 226 -19.51 21.96 -6.39
C LEU A 226 -18.78 21.48 -5.13
N MET A 227 -19.46 20.81 -4.19
CA MET A 227 -18.84 20.23 -2.99
C MET A 227 -18.05 18.94 -3.25
N LEU A 228 -18.44 18.17 -4.27
CA LEU A 228 -17.72 16.98 -4.73
C LEU A 228 -16.43 17.32 -5.48
N TRP A 229 -16.28 18.57 -5.94
CA TRP A 229 -15.12 18.99 -6.69
C TRP A 229 -13.94 19.26 -5.76
N ILE A 230 -13.15 18.21 -5.48
CA ILE A 230 -11.84 18.37 -4.84
C ILE A 230 -10.88 18.92 -5.91
N PRO A 231 -10.32 20.13 -5.74
CA PRO A 231 -9.34 20.69 -6.66
C PRO A 231 -8.17 19.72 -6.88
N TRP A 232 -7.67 19.64 -8.11
CA TRP A 232 -6.64 18.66 -8.51
C TRP A 232 -5.34 18.79 -7.68
N ASP A 233 -5.03 19.99 -7.22
CA ASP A 233 -3.93 20.36 -6.32
C ASP A 233 -4.14 19.93 -4.85
N LYS A 234 -5.37 19.55 -4.48
CA LYS A 234 -5.73 19.04 -3.15
C LYS A 234 -6.01 17.54 -3.13
N GLN A 235 -5.94 16.87 -4.28
CA GLN A 235 -5.93 15.41 -4.32
C GLN A 235 -4.62 14.92 -3.68
N PRO A 236 -4.68 13.99 -2.71
CA PRO A 236 -3.44 13.43 -2.17
C PRO A 236 -2.60 12.80 -3.29
N PRO A 237 -1.26 12.79 -3.17
CA PRO A 237 -0.37 12.38 -4.24
C PRO A 237 -0.47 10.87 -4.44
N TYR A 238 -1.48 10.42 -5.16
CA TYR A 238 -1.72 9.00 -5.38
C TYR A 238 -0.89 8.43 -6.54
N PHE A 239 -0.16 9.27 -7.30
CA PHE A 239 0.47 8.81 -8.54
C PHE A 239 1.85 9.36 -8.89
N CYS A 240 2.39 10.39 -8.22
CA CYS A 240 3.58 11.08 -8.75
C CYS A 240 4.58 11.55 -7.68
N GLN A 241 5.14 10.67 -6.84
CA GLN A 241 6.37 11.02 -6.09
C GLN A 241 7.36 9.85 -5.96
N GLY A 242 7.52 9.05 -7.03
CA GLY A 242 8.51 7.97 -7.10
C GLY A 242 9.36 7.94 -8.37
N TRP A 243 9.23 8.93 -9.27
CA TRP A 243 9.87 8.92 -10.60
C TRP A 243 11.17 9.73 -10.71
N GLU A 244 11.71 10.22 -9.58
CA GLU A 244 13.01 10.89 -9.55
C GLU A 244 13.77 10.51 -8.27
N ARG A 245 14.44 9.35 -8.29
CA ARG A 245 15.76 9.16 -7.69
C ARG A 245 16.40 7.83 -8.06
#